data_AF-A0A7W0A0I6-F1
#
_entry.id   AF-A0A7W0A0I6-F1
#
_cell.length_a   1.000
_cell.length_b   1.000
_cell.length_c   1.000
_cell.angle_alpha   90.00
_cell.angle_beta   90.00
_cell.angle_gamma   90.00
#
_symmetry.space_group_name_H-M   'P 1'
#
loop_
_entity.id
_entity.type
_entity.pdbx_description
1 polymer ?
#
loop_
_entity_poly.entity_id
_entity_poly.type
_entity_poly.pdbx_seq_one_letter_code
_entity_poly.pdbx_strand_id
1 'polypeptide(L)'
;MAIGLAGFGRREEALAVNSEAISIYRRLAAALPAAYEPDLAGSLFNLSLWLGEAGRHEEAVSAIGETASIYRRLTAGAPASYASDLASSLEHLSFRFDLVGRPDDAARARQEAREIQRLSTGGGS
;
A
#
# COMPACT_ATOMS: atom_id res chain seq x y z
N MET A 1 12.55 -29.57 14.42
CA MET A 1 12.39 -28.21 13.85
C MET A 1 11.45 -28.29 12.64
N ALA A 2 10.15 -27.99 12.81
CA ALA A 2 9.15 -27.97 11.73
C ALA A 2 8.56 -26.56 11.46
N ILE A 3 8.97 -25.58 12.26
CA ILE A 3 8.38 -24.22 12.27
C ILE A 3 8.81 -23.42 11.02
N GLY A 4 10.00 -23.68 10.46
CA GLY A 4 10.48 -22.97 9.26
C GLY A 4 9.70 -23.30 8.00
N LEU A 5 9.61 -24.59 7.63
CA LEU A 5 8.98 -25.02 6.38
C LEU A 5 7.46 -24.74 6.34
N ALA A 6 6.77 -24.91 7.46
CA ALA A 6 5.34 -24.58 7.56
C ALA A 6 5.07 -23.08 7.43
N GLY A 7 5.98 -22.23 7.92
CA GLY A 7 5.91 -20.78 7.75
C GLY A 7 6.14 -20.33 6.30
N PHE A 8 7.11 -20.94 5.61
CA PHE A 8 7.39 -20.66 4.20
C PHE A 8 6.23 -21.10 3.28
N GLY A 9 5.69 -22.31 3.47
CA GLY A 9 4.57 -22.79 2.64
C GLY A 9 3.31 -21.93 2.75
N ARG A 10 2.93 -21.53 3.97
CA ARG A 10 1.76 -20.65 4.19
C ARG A 10 1.95 -19.25 3.62
N ARG A 11 3.18 -18.78 3.54
CA ARG A 11 3.55 -17.47 3.01
C ARG A 11 3.43 -17.42 1.49
N GLU A 12 3.89 -18.45 0.80
CA GLU A 12 3.74 -18.55 -0.66
C GLU A 12 2.28 -18.73 -1.07
N GLU A 13 1.52 -19.53 -0.32
CA GLU A 13 0.08 -19.70 -0.54
C GLU A 13 -0.68 -18.37 -0.35
N ALA A 14 -0.36 -17.62 0.72
CA ALA A 14 -0.95 -16.30 0.95
C ALA A 14 -0.62 -15.29 -0.17
N LEU A 15 0.60 -15.34 -0.72
CA LEU A 15 0.99 -14.52 -1.87
C LEU A 15 0.23 -14.89 -3.15
N ALA A 16 0.01 -16.18 -3.39
CA ALA A 16 -0.75 -16.66 -4.55
C ALA A 16 -2.22 -16.19 -4.48
N VAL A 17 -2.88 -16.43 -3.34
CA VAL A 17 -4.28 -16.03 -3.13
C VAL A 17 -4.44 -14.51 -3.25
N ASN A 18 -3.51 -13.73 -2.69
CA ASN A 18 -3.56 -12.27 -2.80
C ASN A 18 -3.35 -11.80 -4.25
N SER A 19 -2.47 -12.46 -5.01
CA SER A 19 -2.23 -12.13 -6.43
C SER A 19 -3.48 -12.36 -7.29
N GLU A 20 -4.23 -13.44 -7.05
CA GLU A 20 -5.50 -13.69 -7.74
C GLU A 20 -6.55 -12.63 -7.38
N ALA A 21 -6.70 -12.30 -6.10
CA ALA A 21 -7.60 -11.25 -5.64
C ALA A 21 -7.27 -9.91 -6.29
N ILE A 22 -6.00 -9.52 -6.34
CA ILE A 22 -5.54 -8.30 -7.01
C ILE A 22 -5.89 -8.34 -8.51
N SER A 23 -5.69 -9.47 -9.20
CA SER A 23 -6.05 -9.57 -10.62
C SER A 23 -7.56 -9.37 -10.84
N ILE A 24 -8.41 -9.87 -9.94
CA ILE A 24 -9.86 -9.68 -9.99
C ILE A 24 -10.21 -8.22 -9.73
N TYR A 25 -9.70 -7.65 -8.64
CA TYR A 25 -9.95 -6.26 -8.28
C TYR A 25 -9.43 -5.27 -9.32
N ARG A 26 -8.32 -5.57 -10.03
CA ARG A 26 -7.86 -4.74 -11.17
C ARG A 26 -8.87 -4.69 -12.29
N ARG A 27 -9.46 -5.84 -12.67
CA ARG A 27 -10.48 -5.91 -13.71
C ARG A 27 -11.75 -5.18 -13.28
N LEU A 28 -12.16 -5.36 -12.03
CA LEU A 28 -13.33 -4.70 -11.46
C LEU A 28 -13.12 -3.18 -11.34
N ALA A 29 -11.96 -2.72 -10.87
CA ALA A 29 -11.61 -1.31 -10.77
C ALA A 29 -11.47 -0.65 -12.16
N ALA A 30 -11.05 -1.38 -13.19
CA ALA A 30 -11.07 -0.85 -14.56
C ALA A 30 -12.49 -0.59 -15.08
N ALA A 31 -13.47 -1.41 -14.67
CA ALA A 31 -14.87 -1.27 -15.07
C ALA A 31 -15.64 -0.28 -14.19
N LEU A 32 -15.39 -0.30 -12.87
CA LEU A 32 -16.10 0.47 -11.85
C LEU A 32 -15.09 1.03 -10.82
N PRO A 33 -14.29 2.05 -11.19
CA PRO A 33 -13.20 2.54 -10.34
C PRO A 33 -13.67 2.94 -8.94
N ALA A 34 -14.73 3.74 -8.83
CA ALA A 34 -15.22 4.24 -7.55
C ALA A 34 -15.66 3.13 -6.58
N ALA A 35 -16.07 1.96 -7.08
CA ALA A 35 -16.54 0.85 -6.25
C ALA A 35 -15.40 -0.05 -5.78
N TYR A 36 -14.37 -0.26 -6.60
CA TYR A 36 -13.37 -1.31 -6.37
C TYR A 36 -11.93 -0.81 -6.21
N GLU A 37 -11.64 0.45 -6.50
CA GLU A 37 -10.32 1.03 -6.19
C GLU A 37 -9.96 0.93 -4.69
N PRO A 38 -10.86 1.17 -3.72
CA PRO A 38 -10.54 0.99 -2.31
C PRO A 38 -10.12 -0.45 -1.96
N ASP A 39 -10.86 -1.45 -2.47
CA ASP A 39 -10.57 -2.88 -2.22
C ASP A 39 -9.27 -3.32 -2.90
N LEU A 40 -9.00 -2.80 -4.10
CA LEU A 40 -7.73 -3.01 -4.80
C LEU A 40 -6.56 -2.43 -4.00
N ALA A 41 -6.69 -1.21 -3.48
CA ALA A 41 -5.67 -0.55 -2.70
C ALA A 41 -5.35 -1.32 -1.40
N GLY A 42 -6.38 -1.80 -0.70
CA GLY A 42 -6.22 -2.63 0.49
C GLY A 42 -5.55 -3.98 0.20
N SER A 43 -5.88 -4.61 -0.92
CA SER A 43 -5.25 -5.87 -1.34
C SER A 43 -3.75 -5.67 -1.66
N LEU A 44 -3.42 -4.61 -2.40
CA LEU A 44 -2.04 -4.22 -2.72
C LEU A 44 -1.22 -3.84 -1.47
N PHE A 45 -1.85 -3.18 -0.49
CA PHE A 45 -1.22 -2.85 0.78
C PHE A 45 -0.80 -4.12 1.52
N ASN A 46 -1.73 -5.07 1.65
CA ASN A 46 -1.46 -6.37 2.27
C ASN A 46 -0.36 -7.12 1.51
N LEU A 47 -0.39 -7.11 0.17
CA LEU A 47 0.66 -7.72 -0.63
C LEU A 47 2.04 -7.11 -0.32
N SER A 48 2.15 -5.79 -0.18
CA SER A 48 3.41 -5.14 0.22
C SER A 48 3.93 -5.60 1.59
N LEU A 49 3.03 -5.82 2.55
CA LEU A 49 3.40 -6.37 3.85
C LEU A 49 3.99 -7.78 3.69
N TRP A 50 3.29 -8.66 2.98
CA TRP A 50 3.73 -10.04 2.74
C TRP A 50 5.01 -10.12 1.91
N LEU A 51 5.21 -9.25 0.92
CA LEU A 51 6.44 -9.21 0.13
C LEU A 51 7.62 -8.72 0.97
N GLY A 52 7.42 -7.68 1.78
CA GLY A 52 8.50 -7.14 2.61
C GLY A 52 8.94 -8.12 3.69
N GLU A 53 8.00 -8.80 4.34
CA GLU A 53 8.31 -9.88 5.27
C GLU A 53 9.06 -11.04 4.56
N ALA A 54 8.93 -11.18 3.23
CA ALA A 54 9.58 -12.23 2.43
C ALA A 54 10.98 -11.85 1.98
N GLY A 55 11.46 -10.66 2.35
CA GLY A 55 12.69 -10.07 1.81
C GLY A 55 12.56 -9.56 0.37
N ARG A 56 11.36 -9.61 -0.24
CA ARG A 56 11.08 -9.15 -1.61
C ARG A 56 10.81 -7.64 -1.61
N HIS A 57 11.78 -6.86 -1.14
CA HIS A 57 11.59 -5.45 -0.81
C HIS A 57 11.26 -4.57 -2.02
N GLU A 58 11.87 -4.79 -3.19
CA GLU A 58 11.56 -4.04 -4.42
C GLU A 58 10.11 -4.26 -4.88
N GLU A 59 9.62 -5.50 -4.81
CA GLU A 59 8.22 -5.80 -5.15
C GLU A 59 7.26 -5.20 -4.12
N ALA A 60 7.67 -5.18 -2.84
CA ALA A 60 6.92 -4.51 -1.79
C ALA A 60 6.82 -2.98 -2.04
N VAL A 61 7.90 -2.35 -2.51
CA VAL A 61 7.90 -0.94 -2.95
C VAL A 61 6.91 -0.72 -4.09
N SER A 62 6.91 -1.59 -5.10
CA SER A 62 5.97 -1.50 -6.22
C SER A 62 4.51 -1.58 -5.74
N ALA A 63 4.19 -2.56 -4.88
CA ALA A 63 2.83 -2.76 -4.39
C ALA A 63 2.32 -1.57 -3.57
N ILE A 64 3.12 -1.08 -2.60
CA ILE A 64 2.70 0.05 -1.76
C ILE A 64 2.71 1.38 -2.52
N GLY A 65 3.59 1.54 -3.52
CA GLY A 65 3.58 2.70 -4.41
C GLY A 65 2.29 2.80 -5.24
N GLU A 66 1.77 1.65 -5.67
CA GLU A 66 0.47 1.61 -6.34
C GLU A 66 -0.69 1.89 -5.39
N THR A 67 -0.69 1.33 -4.17
CA THR A 67 -1.65 1.67 -3.12
C THR A 67 -1.70 3.18 -2.88
N ALA A 68 -0.54 3.82 -2.68
CA ALA A 68 -0.47 5.28 -2.49
C ALA A 68 -1.01 6.05 -3.71
N SER A 69 -0.76 5.55 -4.92
CA SER A 69 -1.28 6.17 -6.15
C SER A 69 -2.81 6.08 -6.26
N ILE A 70 -3.41 4.95 -5.83
CA ILE A 70 -4.87 4.80 -5.77
C ILE A 70 -5.46 5.73 -4.71
N TYR A 71 -4.95 5.70 -3.47
CA TYR A 71 -5.46 6.58 -2.42
C TYR A 71 -5.26 8.06 -2.73
N ARG A 72 -4.25 8.43 -3.52
CA ARG A 72 -4.09 9.82 -4.01
C ARG A 72 -5.25 10.23 -4.91
N ARG A 73 -5.71 9.35 -5.83
CA ARG A 73 -6.90 9.59 -6.66
C ARG A 73 -8.17 9.67 -5.82
N LEU A 74 -8.34 8.73 -4.88
CA LEU A 74 -9.52 8.69 -4.01
C LEU A 74 -9.61 9.92 -3.10
N THR A 75 -8.49 10.35 -2.52
CA THR A 75 -8.39 11.56 -1.69
C THR A 75 -8.75 12.81 -2.47
N ALA A 76 -8.44 12.89 -3.78
CA ALA A 76 -8.82 14.04 -4.59
C ALA A 76 -10.35 14.19 -4.74
N GLY A 77 -11.11 13.09 -4.70
CA GLY A 77 -12.57 13.10 -4.76
C GLY A 77 -13.26 13.18 -3.39
N ALA A 78 -12.66 12.57 -2.36
CA ALA A 78 -13.19 12.57 -0.99
C ALA A 78 -12.04 12.69 0.04
N PRO A 79 -11.49 13.91 0.24
CA PRO A 79 -10.30 14.10 1.07
C PRO A 79 -10.46 13.58 2.50
N ALA A 80 -11.58 13.87 3.14
CA ALA A 80 -11.86 13.46 4.52
C ALA A 80 -11.97 11.94 4.70
N SER A 81 -12.31 11.20 3.64
CA SER A 81 -12.52 9.75 3.69
C SER A 81 -11.23 8.96 3.55
N TYR A 82 -10.24 9.48 2.80
CA TYR A 82 -9.06 8.69 2.38
C TYR A 82 -7.71 9.32 2.75
N ALA A 83 -7.68 10.52 3.32
CA ALA A 83 -6.42 11.19 3.70
C ALA A 83 -5.59 10.34 4.68
N SER A 84 -6.23 9.70 5.66
CA SER A 84 -5.55 8.82 6.63
C SER A 84 -4.93 7.60 5.96
N ASP A 85 -5.65 6.96 5.03
CA ASP A 85 -5.15 5.79 4.29
C ASP A 85 -3.99 6.17 3.37
N LEU A 86 -4.07 7.33 2.71
CA LEU A 86 -2.98 7.86 1.90
C LEU A 86 -1.73 8.14 2.74
N ALA A 87 -1.88 8.82 3.89
CA ALA A 87 -0.76 9.11 4.77
C ALA A 87 -0.10 7.82 5.30
N SER A 88 -0.89 6.84 5.72
CA SER A 88 -0.37 5.54 6.17
C SER A 88 0.35 4.79 5.04
N SER A 89 -0.19 4.83 3.82
CA SER A 89 0.45 4.20 2.65
C SER A 89 1.80 4.83 2.33
N LEU A 90 1.90 6.16 2.44
CA LEU A 90 3.14 6.90 2.22
C LEU A 90 4.20 6.63 3.32
N GLU A 91 3.78 6.48 4.58
CA GLU A 91 4.68 6.07 5.67
C GLU A 91 5.27 4.66 5.42
N HIS A 92 4.43 3.71 5.01
CA HIS A 92 4.89 2.37 4.64
C HIS A 92 5.79 2.40 3.40
N LEU A 93 5.44 3.19 2.38
CA LEU A 93 6.27 3.36 1.19
C LEU A 93 7.64 3.93 1.55
N SER A 94 7.70 4.91 2.46
CA SER A 94 8.96 5.44 2.95
C SER A 94 9.79 4.37 3.63
N PHE A 95 9.20 3.57 4.52
CA PHE A 95 9.92 2.50 5.20
C PHE A 95 10.47 1.48 4.19
N ARG A 96 9.70 1.14 3.16
CA ARG A 96 10.16 0.25 2.08
C ARG A 96 11.30 0.87 1.28
N PHE A 97 11.25 2.17 0.99
CA PHE A 97 12.35 2.87 0.31
C PHE A 97 13.65 2.85 1.13
N ASP A 98 13.59 3.00 2.46
CA ASP A 98 14.79 2.86 3.29
C ASP A 98 15.41 1.47 3.16
N LEU A 99 14.58 0.41 3.17
CA LEU A 99 15.03 -0.97 3.06
C LEU A 99 15.70 -1.30 1.71
N VAL A 100 15.35 -0.59 0.64
CA VAL A 100 16.00 -0.74 -0.68
C VAL A 100 17.09 0.32 -0.93
N GLY A 101 17.50 1.07 0.09
CA GLY A 101 18.59 2.04 -0.03
C GLY A 101 18.23 3.29 -0.84
N ARG A 102 16.96 3.72 -0.83
CA ARG A 102 16.45 4.91 -1.53
C ARG A 102 16.00 6.01 -0.54
N PRO A 103 16.92 6.59 0.24
CA PRO A 103 16.58 7.53 1.32
C PRO A 103 15.92 8.82 0.85
N ASP A 104 16.27 9.32 -0.35
CA ASP A 104 15.66 10.53 -0.91
C ASP A 104 14.17 10.32 -1.22
N ASP A 105 13.81 9.16 -1.76
CA ASP A 105 12.42 8.80 -2.03
C ASP A 105 11.65 8.55 -0.72
N ALA A 106 12.32 7.95 0.27
CA ALA A 106 11.77 7.80 1.61
C ALA A 106 11.45 9.16 2.24
N ALA A 107 12.38 10.11 2.20
CA ALA A 107 12.19 11.46 2.72
C ALA A 107 11.01 12.18 2.07
N ARG A 108 10.89 12.09 0.74
CA ARG A 108 9.75 12.65 -0.01
C ARG A 108 8.42 12.04 0.43
N ALA A 109 8.33 10.71 0.53
CA ALA A 109 7.13 10.03 0.98
C ALA A 109 6.73 10.44 2.42
N ARG A 110 7.67 10.53 3.37
CA ARG A 110 7.37 11.01 4.73
C ARG A 110 6.91 12.46 4.74
N GLN A 111 7.51 13.31 3.91
CA GLN A 111 7.12 14.72 3.83
C GLN A 111 5.68 14.86 3.32
N GLU A 112 5.31 14.11 2.27
CA GLU A 112 3.94 14.10 1.74
C GLU A 112 2.94 13.61 2.79
N ALA A 113 3.25 12.52 3.51
CA ALA A 113 2.39 12.00 4.58
C ALA A 113 2.11 13.03 5.68
N ARG A 114 3.13 13.75 6.13
CA ARG A 114 3.00 14.80 7.17
C ARG A 114 2.17 15.97 6.69
N GLU A 115 2.32 16.38 5.43
CA GLU A 115 1.53 17.48 4.88
C GLU A 115 0.04 17.10 4.82
N ILE A 116 -0.27 15.87 4.40
CA ILE A 116 -1.65 15.37 4.43
C ILE A 116 -2.22 15.40 5.84
N GLN A 117 -1.49 14.87 6.84
CA GLN A 117 -1.92 14.88 8.24
C GLN A 117 -2.13 16.31 8.78
N ARG A 118 -1.25 17.25 8.41
CA ARG A 118 -1.37 18.67 8.79
C ARG A 118 -2.64 19.31 8.21
N LEU A 119 -2.94 19.04 6.95
CA LEU A 119 -4.13 19.58 6.27
C LEU A 119 -5.42 18.95 6.81
N SER A 120 -5.41 17.66 7.15
CA SER A 120 -6.57 16.97 7.73
C SER A 120 -6.89 17.40 9.17
N THR A 121 -5.87 17.77 9.96
CA THR A 121 -6.06 18.24 11.34
C THR A 121 -6.40 19.73 11.44
N GLY A 122 -5.99 20.54 10.47
CA GLY A 122 -6.26 21.98 10.43
C GLY A 122 -7.63 22.38 9.85
N GLY A 123 -8.36 21.47 9.21
CA GLY A 123 -9.64 21.75 8.53
C GLY A 123 -10.90 21.59 9.39
N GLY A 124 -10.76 21.32 10.69
CA GLY A 124 -11.87 21.03 11.61
C GLY A 124 -12.15 22.10 12.66
N SER A 125 -11.92 23.38 12.34
CA SER A 125 -12.21 24.53 13.23
C SER A 125 -13.21 25.49 12.62
#